data_AF-A0A934GR58-F1
#
_entry.id   AF-A0A934GR58-F1
#
_cell.length_a   1.000
_cell.length_b   1.000
_cell.length_c   1.000
_cell.angle_alpha   90.00
_cell.angle_beta   90.00
_cell.angle_gamma   90.00
#
_symmetry.space_group_name_H-M   'P 1'
#
loop_
_entity.id
_entity.type
_entity.pdbx_description
1 polymer ?
#
loop_
_entity_poly.entity_id
_entity_poly.type
_entity_poly.pdbx_seq_one_letter_code
_entity_poly.pdbx_strand_id
1 'polypeptide(L)'
;MCILRVQETDYQLLIFTGADPLDPHDDNVDVEVNFSNGERYVATFFTLTNLETIMNRYSKSGECNNGKYLWATDMVIVRELTPETIRETVAYMILNDELAPPFSRVTNDDVSSMVEL
;
A
#
# COMPACT_ATOMS: atom_id res chain seq x y z
N MET A 1 9.58 -11.40 4.12
CA MET A 1 8.98 -10.58 3.05
C MET A 1 8.61 -11.50 1.91
N CYS A 2 7.31 -11.60 1.62
CA CYS A 2 6.78 -12.33 0.47
C CYS A 2 6.30 -11.32 -0.57
N ILE A 3 6.42 -11.65 -1.86
CA ILE A 3 5.98 -10.79 -2.96
C ILE A 3 5.00 -11.58 -3.81
N LEU A 4 3.76 -11.10 -3.88
CA LEU A 4 2.79 -11.58 -4.85
C LEU A 4 2.85 -10.71 -6.10
N ARG A 5 2.86 -11.37 -7.27
CA ARG A 5 2.91 -10.70 -8.58
C ARG A 5 1.59 -10.94 -9.30
N VAL A 6 0.97 -9.85 -9.77
CA VAL A 6 -0.20 -9.91 -10.64
C VAL A 6 0.16 -9.24 -11.95
N GLN A 7 0.05 -9.98 -13.05
CA GLN A 7 0.37 -9.47 -14.38
C GLN A 7 -0.91 -9.03 -15.10
N GLU A 8 -0.98 -7.76 -15.48
CA GLU A 8 -2.02 -7.20 -16.34
C GLU A 8 -1.44 -6.89 -17.72
N THR A 9 -2.27 -6.41 -18.65
CA THR A 9 -1.82 -6.16 -20.03
C THR A 9 -0.82 -5.01 -20.12
N ASP A 10 -1.10 -3.90 -19.43
CA ASP A 10 -0.33 -2.65 -19.55
C ASP A 10 0.59 -2.37 -18.35
N TYR A 11 0.43 -3.12 -17.26
CA TYR A 11 1.18 -2.95 -16.01
C TYR A 11 1.33 -4.28 -15.24
N GLN A 12 2.21 -4.28 -14.24
CA GLN A 12 2.38 -5.35 -13.26
C GLN A 12 2.19 -4.80 -11.85
N LEU A 13 1.47 -5.54 -11.00
CA LEU A 13 1.37 -5.26 -9.57
C LEU A 13 2.34 -6.13 -8.79
N LEU A 14 3.06 -5.51 -7.86
CA LEU A 14 3.82 -6.17 -6.81
C LEU A 14 3.15 -5.87 -5.48
N ILE A 15 2.74 -6.89 -4.75
CA ILE A 15 2.15 -6.77 -3.42
C ILE A 15 3.14 -7.35 -2.43
N PHE A 16 3.72 -6.48 -1.60
CA PHE A 16 4.71 -6.84 -0.59
C PHE A 16 4.02 -7.12 0.74
N THR A 17 4.24 -8.32 1.26
CA THR A 17 3.68 -8.75 2.55
C THR A 17 4.80 -9.16 3.53
N GLY A 18 4.44 -9.23 4.81
CA GLY A 18 5.32 -9.64 5.90
C GLY A 18 5.87 -11.06 5.79
N ALA A 19 6.59 -11.51 6.82
CA ALA A 19 7.03 -12.91 6.94
C ALA A 19 5.91 -13.83 7.44
N ASP A 20 5.00 -13.28 8.24
CA ASP A 20 3.83 -13.97 8.77
C ASP A 20 2.69 -14.00 7.74
N PRO A 21 1.74 -14.94 7.86
CA PRO A 21 0.54 -14.94 7.04
C PRO A 21 -0.23 -13.62 7.18
N LEU A 22 -0.59 -13.02 6.05
CA LEU A 22 -1.38 -11.80 5.98
C LEU A 22 -2.79 -12.03 6.56
N ASP A 23 -3.20 -11.20 7.53
CA ASP A 23 -4.60 -11.05 7.90
C ASP A 23 -5.28 -10.08 6.91
N PRO A 24 -6.21 -10.56 6.05
CA PRO A 24 -6.84 -9.71 5.06
C PRO A 24 -7.66 -8.57 5.67
N HIS A 25 -7.96 -8.59 6.97
CA HIS A 25 -8.80 -7.59 7.63
C HIS A 25 -8.07 -6.71 8.62
N ASP A 26 -6.88 -7.04 9.12
CA ASP A 26 -6.19 -6.30 10.19
C ASP A 26 -4.70 -6.00 9.91
N ASP A 27 -4.27 -6.09 8.66
CA ASP A 27 -2.90 -5.75 8.24
C ASP A 27 -2.83 -4.53 7.30
N ASN A 28 -1.61 -4.26 6.83
CA ASN A 28 -1.32 -3.41 5.69
C ASN A 28 -0.34 -4.11 4.73
N VAL A 29 -0.31 -3.66 3.47
CA VAL A 29 0.63 -4.14 2.44
C VAL A 29 1.11 -2.99 1.58
N ASP A 30 2.36 -3.06 1.12
CA ASP A 30 2.85 -2.13 0.11
C ASP A 30 2.52 -2.66 -1.28
N VAL A 31 2.07 -1.77 -2.15
CA VAL A 31 1.67 -2.07 -3.53
C VAL A 31 2.48 -1.20 -4.47
N GLU A 32 3.15 -1.84 -5.42
CA GLU A 32 3.86 -1.16 -6.50
C GLU A 32 3.19 -1.48 -7.84
N VAL A 33 2.89 -0.43 -8.61
CA VAL A 33 2.38 -0.51 -9.97
C VAL A 33 3.51 -0.17 -10.94
N ASN A 34 3.88 -1.14 -11.77
CA ASN A 34 4.93 -1.00 -12.79
C ASN A 34 4.30 -0.97 -14.17
N PHE A 35 4.25 0.20 -14.81
CA PHE A 35 3.75 0.33 -16.18
C PHE A 35 4.79 -0.09 -17.21
N SER A 36 4.31 -0.58 -18.36
CA SER A 36 5.16 -0.98 -19.49
C SER A 36 6.01 0.16 -20.06
N ASN A 37 5.59 1.41 -19.87
CA ASN A 37 6.34 2.62 -20.26
C ASN A 37 7.47 2.98 -19.27
N GLY A 38 7.65 2.20 -18.20
CA GLY A 38 8.68 2.41 -17.18
C GLY A 38 8.24 3.31 -16.02
N GLU A 39 7.02 3.84 -16.02
CA GLU A 39 6.50 4.56 -14.87
C GLU A 39 6.20 3.61 -13.70
N ARG A 40 6.52 4.06 -12.49
CA ARG A 40 6.39 3.27 -11.26
C ARG A 40 5.66 4.10 -10.21
N TYR A 41 4.70 3.48 -9.54
CA TYR A 41 3.89 4.12 -8.50
C TYR A 41 3.80 3.20 -7.28
N VAL A 42 3.86 3.78 -6.09
CA VAL A 42 3.79 3.04 -4.81
C VAL A 42 2.71 3.61 -3.90
N ALA A 43 2.03 2.72 -3.18
CA ALA A 43 1.11 3.07 -2.11
C ALA A 43 1.09 1.96 -1.04
N THR A 44 0.70 2.31 0.17
CA THR A 44 0.43 1.34 1.23
C THR A 44 -1.08 1.20 1.41
N PHE A 45 -1.57 -0.03 1.31
CA PHE A 45 -2.96 -0.38 1.48
C PHE A 45 -3.21 -0.79 2.92
N PHE A 46 -4.25 -0.23 3.53
CA PHE A 46 -4.68 -0.51 4.89
C PHE A 46 -6.13 -0.99 4.91
N THR A 47 -6.49 -1.72 5.96
CA THR A 47 -7.89 -1.99 6.28
C THR A 47 -8.37 -1.09 7.43
N LEU A 48 -9.69 -0.94 7.57
CA LEU A 48 -10.26 -0.19 8.68
C LEU A 48 -9.90 -0.79 10.05
N THR A 49 -9.93 -2.12 10.19
CA THR A 49 -9.53 -2.78 11.45
C THR A 49 -8.06 -2.51 11.74
N ASN A 50 -7.18 -2.56 10.73
CA ASN A 50 -5.76 -2.28 10.91
C ASN A 50 -5.53 -0.87 11.47
N LEU A 51 -6.24 0.13 10.92
CA LEU A 51 -6.15 1.50 11.45
C LEU A 51 -6.62 1.57 12.90
N GLU A 52 -7.72 0.91 13.26
CA GLU A 52 -8.22 0.87 14.64
C GLU A 52 -7.22 0.17 15.58
N THR A 53 -6.65 -0.96 15.16
CA THR A 53 -5.61 -1.70 15.90
C THR A 53 -4.37 -0.83 16.13
N ILE A 54 -3.90 -0.12 15.11
CA ILE A 54 -2.77 0.82 15.21
C ILE A 54 -3.10 1.97 16.18
N MET A 55 -4.27 2.60 16.06
CA MET A 55 -4.66 3.72 16.92
C MET A 55 -4.83 3.29 18.38
N ASN A 56 -5.37 2.09 18.63
CA ASN A 56 -5.47 1.50 19.96
C ASN A 56 -4.10 1.15 20.57
N ARG A 57 -3.12 0.78 19.74
CA ARG A 57 -1.72 0.64 20.18
C ARG A 57 -1.12 2.00 20.53
N TYR A 58 -1.33 3.00 19.68
CA TYR A 58 -0.82 4.37 19.86
C TYR A 58 -1.42 5.08 21.07
N SER A 59 -2.67 4.78 21.43
CA SER A 59 -3.26 5.28 22.67
C SER A 59 -2.55 4.78 23.93
N LYS A 60 -1.88 3.63 23.85
CA LYS A 60 -1.10 3.03 24.95
C LYS A 60 0.36 3.46 24.92
N SER A 61 0.96 3.62 23.73
CA SER A 61 2.37 4.01 23.57
C SER A 61 2.60 5.53 23.65
N GLY A 62 1.56 6.33 23.41
CA GLY A 62 1.65 7.80 23.34
C GLY A 62 1.96 8.35 21.95
N GLU A 63 2.23 7.47 20.97
CA GLU A 63 2.45 7.84 19.57
C GLU A 63 1.25 8.57 18.98
N CYS A 64 1.50 9.40 17.96
CA CYS A 64 0.47 10.17 17.25
C CYS A 64 -0.55 10.87 18.18
N ASN A 65 -0.04 11.56 19.21
CA ASN A 65 -0.83 12.24 20.24
C ASN A 65 -1.80 11.29 20.95
N ASN A 66 -1.27 10.16 21.45
CA ASN A 66 -2.03 9.09 22.10
C ASN A 66 -3.10 8.49 21.17
N GLY A 67 -2.73 8.22 19.91
CA GLY A 67 -3.60 7.59 18.92
C GLY A 67 -4.75 8.47 18.44
N LYS A 68 -4.65 9.80 18.52
CA LYS A 68 -5.68 10.72 18.00
C LYS A 68 -5.68 10.83 16.48
N TYR A 69 -4.57 10.48 15.85
CA TYR A 69 -4.44 10.49 14.41
C TYR A 69 -3.51 9.37 13.96
N LEU A 70 -3.56 9.07 12.67
CA LEU A 70 -2.61 8.24 11.94
C LEU A 70 -2.52 8.85 10.54
N TRP A 71 -1.33 8.87 9.95
CA TRP A 71 -1.12 9.36 8.60
C TRP A 71 -0.02 8.55 7.91
N ALA A 72 -0.12 8.44 6.60
CA ALA A 72 0.94 7.99 5.70
C ALA A 72 0.80 8.78 4.38
N THR A 73 1.89 8.99 3.64
CA THR A 73 1.89 9.78 2.40
C THR A 73 1.00 9.17 1.32
N ASP A 74 1.05 7.85 1.17
CA ASP A 74 0.46 7.14 0.03
C ASP A 74 -0.54 6.08 0.52
N MET A 75 -1.51 6.54 1.31
CA MET A 75 -2.46 5.66 2.00
C MET A 75 -3.69 5.37 1.13
N VAL A 76 -3.99 4.08 0.92
CA VAL A 76 -5.25 3.61 0.36
C VAL A 76 -5.96 2.74 1.39
N ILE A 77 -7.24 2.98 1.66
CA ILE A 77 -8.02 2.16 2.60
C ILE A 77 -8.97 1.27 1.80
N VAL A 78 -8.86 -0.04 1.99
CA VAL A 78 -9.73 -1.05 1.38
C VAL A 78 -10.48 -1.84 2.45
N ARG A 79 -11.49 -2.61 2.02
CA ARG A 79 -12.25 -3.48 2.93
C ARG A 79 -11.45 -4.71 3.33
N GLU A 80 -10.68 -5.26 2.40
CA GLU A 80 -9.91 -6.49 2.57
C GLU A 80 -8.62 -6.44 1.73
N LEU A 81 -7.54 -7.02 2.23
CA LEU A 81 -6.24 -7.11 1.55
C LEU A 81 -6.11 -8.39 0.73
N THR A 82 -7.20 -8.80 0.08
CA THR A 82 -7.13 -9.92 -0.87
C THR A 82 -6.46 -9.44 -2.17
N PRO A 83 -5.71 -10.31 -2.87
CA PRO A 83 -5.10 -9.94 -4.14
C PRO A 83 -6.12 -9.42 -5.16
N GLU A 84 -7.33 -9.98 -5.14
CA GLU A 84 -8.41 -9.56 -6.02
C GLU A 84 -8.90 -8.14 -5.69
N THR A 85 -9.13 -7.82 -4.41
CA THR A 85 -9.55 -6.47 -4.01
C THR A 85 -8.51 -5.43 -4.39
N ILE A 86 -7.23 -5.73 -4.16
CA ILE A 86 -6.12 -4.82 -4.52
C ILE A 86 -6.08 -4.62 -6.04
N ARG A 87 -6.13 -5.71 -6.82
CA ARG A 87 -6.12 -5.68 -8.28
C ARG A 87 -7.28 -4.87 -8.84
N GLU A 88 -8.51 -5.14 -8.39
CA GLU A 88 -9.71 -4.42 -8.83
C GLU A 88 -9.67 -2.94 -8.45
N THR A 89 -9.20 -2.62 -7.25
CA THR A 89 -9.06 -1.23 -6.79
C THR A 89 -8.07 -0.47 -7.66
N VAL A 90 -6.89 -1.03 -7.92
CA VAL A 90 -5.88 -0.38 -8.76
C VAL A 90 -6.37 -0.26 -10.21
N ALA A 91 -6.99 -1.30 -10.76
CA ALA A 91 -7.54 -1.26 -12.11
C ALA A 91 -8.62 -0.16 -12.25
N TYR A 92 -9.48 0.00 -11.24
CA TYR A 92 -10.48 1.07 -11.22
C TYR A 92 -9.84 2.45 -11.13
N MET A 93 -8.85 2.65 -10.25
CA MET A 93 -8.14 3.94 -10.14
C MET A 93 -7.44 4.31 -11.44
N ILE A 94 -6.79 3.36 -12.12
CA ILE A 94 -6.15 3.60 -13.42
C ILE A 94 -7.19 4.01 -14.48
N LEU A 95 -8.32 3.29 -14.55
CA LEU A 95 -9.38 3.57 -15.52
C LEU A 95 -9.98 4.97 -15.34
N ASN A 96 -10.01 5.48 -14.11
CA ASN A 96 -10.60 6.77 -13.77
C ASN A 96 -9.57 7.89 -13.61
N ASP A 97 -8.28 7.65 -13.91
CA ASP A 97 -7.19 8.62 -13.73
C ASP A 97 -7.03 9.10 -12.27
N GLU A 98 -7.29 8.21 -11.31
CA GLU A 98 -7.27 8.47 -9.86
C GLU A 98 -6.03 7.87 -9.16
N LEU A 99 -5.06 7.35 -9.92
CA LEU A 99 -3.86 6.74 -9.33
C LEU A 99 -3.04 7.77 -8.53
N ALA A 100 -2.99 9.02 -9.00
CA ALA A 100 -2.54 10.17 -8.21
C ALA A 100 -3.78 10.94 -7.71
N PRO A 101 -3.82 11.42 -6.45
CA PRO A 101 -2.76 11.46 -5.44
C PRO A 101 -2.51 10.22 -4.54
N PRO A 102 -3.32 9.13 -4.49
CA PRO A 102 -3.10 8.08 -3.50
C PRO A 102 -1.78 7.31 -3.63
N PHE A 103 -1.15 7.34 -4.81
CA PHE A 103 0.15 6.76 -5.05
C PHE A 103 1.21 7.83 -5.30
N SER A 104 2.39 7.63 -4.71
CA SER A 104 3.60 8.38 -5.06
C SER A 104 4.26 7.76 -6.29
N ARG A 105 4.62 8.61 -7.25
CA ARG A 105 5.44 8.21 -8.39
C ARG A 105 6.88 8.02 -7.93
N VAL A 106 7.45 6.85 -8.20
CA VAL A 106 8.87 6.58 -7.93
C VAL A 106 9.70 7.24 -9.03
N THR A 107 10.59 8.14 -8.64
CA THR A 107 11.56 8.76 -9.53
C THR A 107 12.94 8.12 -9.33
N ASN A 108 13.87 8.32 -10.27
CA ASN A 108 15.21 7.71 -10.18
C ASN A 108 16.01 8.14 -8.94
N ASP A 109 15.63 9.26 -8.30
CA ASP A 109 16.28 9.74 -7.09
C ASP A 109 15.86 8.94 -5.84
N ASP A 110 14.69 8.29 -5.85
CA ASP A 110 14.12 7.54 -4.71
C ASP A 110 14.73 6.13 -4.56
N VAL A 111 15.32 5.59 -5.63
CA VAL A 111 15.95 4.27 -5.65
C VAL A 111 17.21 4.24 -4.76
N SER A 112 17.89 5.38 -4.59
CA SER A 112 19.10 5.46 -3.75
C SER A 112 18.81 5.27 -2.26
N SER A 113 17.58 5.56 -1.79
CA SER A 113 17.20 5.43 -0.38
C SER A 113 16.71 4.03 0.02
N MET A 114 16.37 3.15 -0.93
CA MET A 114 15.87 1.79 -0.63
C MET A 114 16.99 0.73 -0.56
N VAL A 115 18.25 1.09 -0.81
CA VAL A 115 19.40 0.16 -0.76
C VAL A 115 20.13 0.22 0.59
N GLU A 116 19.70 1.07 1.53
CA GLU A 116 20.39 1.27 2.82
C GLU A 116 19.64 0.79 4.08
N LEU A 117 18.63 -0.09 3.97
CA LEU A 117 18.00 -0.70 5.16
C LEU A 117 17.90 -2.23 5.06
#